data_AF-A0A495SUI9-F1
#
_entry.id   AF-A0A495SUI9-F1
#
_cell.length_a   1.000
_cell.length_b   1.000
_cell.length_c   1.000
_cell.angle_alpha   90.00
_cell.angle_beta   90.00
_cell.angle_gamma   90.00
#
_symmetry.space_group_name_H-M   'P 1'
#
loop_
_entity.id
_entity.type
_entity.pdbx_description
1 polymer ?
#
loop_
_entity_poly.entity_id
_entity_poly.type
_entity_poly.pdbx_seq_one_letter_code
_entity_poly.pdbx_strand_id
1 'polypeptide(L)'
;MTMTLPEIERALGQLRLSGVRDTLETRVLQAQGSQQPFLETFALILQDELDRRQSRLIERRYKLSGLEDKLTLAEFDWGFNPKVPRQTCFQLHTLKFIAAGDNALIIGKPGTGKSHVAKAVAYQAVLQGHKVQYLETDDFFRGC
;
A
#
# COMPACT_ATOMS: atom_id res chain seq x y z
N MET A 1 14.84 21.23 31.27
CA MET A 1 13.80 22.03 30.59
C MET A 1 12.65 21.10 30.27
N THR A 2 11.46 21.36 30.81
CA THR A 2 10.23 20.62 30.50
C THR A 2 9.50 21.35 29.39
N MET A 3 9.29 20.70 28.24
CA MET A 3 8.43 21.26 27.19
C MET A 3 6.96 21.08 27.57
N THR A 4 6.15 22.11 27.31
CA THR A 4 4.69 22.03 27.37
C THR A 4 4.14 21.24 26.18
N LEU A 5 2.93 20.71 26.30
CA LEU A 5 2.29 19.95 25.20
C LEU A 5 2.22 20.73 23.88
N PRO A 6 1.86 22.03 23.85
CA PRO A 6 1.89 22.82 22.62
C PRO A 6 3.29 22.99 22.02
N GLU A 7 4.34 23.04 22.85
CA GLU A 7 5.73 23.09 22.38
C GLU A 7 6.14 21.76 21.76
N ILE A 8 5.70 20.64 22.35
CA ILE A 8 5.90 19.29 21.80
C ILE A 8 5.21 19.19 20.43
N GLU A 9 3.95 19.58 20.30
CA GLU A 9 3.22 19.54 19.02
C GLU A 9 3.89 20.38 17.92
N ARG A 10 4.40 21.57 18.28
CA ARG A 10 5.18 22.42 17.36
C ARG A 10 6.47 21.73 16.92
N ALA A 11 7.21 21.13 17.86
CA ALA A 11 8.42 20.38 17.55
C ALA A 11 8.14 19.17 16.64
N LEU A 12 7.07 18.41 16.91
CA LEU A 12 6.64 17.30 16.06
C LEU A 12 6.29 17.77 14.65
N GLY A 13 5.67 18.95 14.51
CA GLY A 13 5.43 19.60 13.22
C GLY A 13 6.73 19.89 12.47
N GLN A 14 7.73 20.47 13.12
CA GLN A 14 9.04 20.77 12.53
C GLN A 14 9.79 19.49 12.11
N LEU A 15 9.66 18.42 12.89
CA LEU A 15 10.26 17.10 12.60
C LEU A 15 9.46 16.28 11.59
N ARG A 16 8.31 16.78 11.12
CA ARG A 16 7.39 16.09 10.21
C ARG A 16 6.86 14.76 10.77
N LEU A 17 6.68 14.69 12.09
CA LEU A 17 6.15 13.53 12.82
C LEU A 17 4.62 13.65 12.96
N SER A 18 3.94 13.74 11.82
CA SER A 18 2.49 14.01 11.80
C SER A 18 1.64 12.90 12.41
N GLY A 19 2.07 11.65 12.33
CA GLY A 19 1.37 10.50 12.94
C GLY A 19 1.43 10.59 14.45
N VAL A 20 2.64 10.81 15.00
CA VAL A 20 2.80 11.08 16.43
C VAL A 20 1.96 12.26 16.85
N ARG A 21 2.04 13.40 16.13
CA ARG A 21 1.32 14.61 16.50
C ARG A 21 -0.19 14.39 16.55
N ASP A 22 -0.73 13.62 15.60
CA ASP A 22 -2.18 13.39 15.51
C ASP A 22 -2.66 12.34 16.55
N THR A 23 -1.78 11.52 17.14
CA THR A 23 -2.15 10.47 18.11
C THR A 23 -1.56 10.62 19.53
N LEU A 24 -0.67 11.59 19.75
CA LEU A 24 0.12 11.73 20.98
C LEU A 24 -0.76 11.76 22.24
N GLU A 25 -1.76 12.64 22.28
CA GLU A 25 -2.63 12.77 23.45
C GLU A 25 -3.37 11.48 23.75
N THR A 26 -3.93 10.84 22.72
CA THR A 26 -4.63 9.55 22.85
C THR A 26 -3.72 8.48 23.44
N ARG A 27 -2.46 8.38 22.96
CA ARG A 27 -1.48 7.41 23.47
C ARG A 27 -1.05 7.69 24.91
N VAL A 28 -0.89 8.96 25.27
CA VAL A 28 -0.56 9.37 26.64
C VAL A 28 -1.69 9.03 27.61
N LEU A 29 -2.94 9.35 27.25
CA LEU A 29 -4.12 9.02 28.05
C LEU A 29 -4.29 7.50 28.22
N GLN A 30 -4.10 6.74 27.14
CA GLN A 30 -4.14 5.28 27.17
C GLN A 30 -3.09 4.72 28.15
N ALA A 31 -1.84 5.18 28.05
CA ALA A 31 -0.75 4.72 28.90
C ALA A 31 -0.98 5.02 30.39
N GLN A 32 -1.57 6.17 30.71
CA GLN A 32 -1.94 6.53 32.07
C GLN A 32 -3.05 5.62 32.62
N GLY A 33 -4.07 5.31 31.81
CA GLY A 33 -5.18 4.45 32.22
C GLY A 33 -4.79 2.98 32.42
N SER A 34 -3.81 2.47 31.67
CA SER A 34 -3.36 1.08 31.75
C SER A 34 -2.04 0.89 32.51
N GLN A 35 -1.47 1.96 33.09
CA GLN A 35 -0.12 1.95 33.69
C GLN A 35 0.93 1.34 32.76
N GLN A 36 0.83 1.64 31.46
CA GLN A 36 1.68 1.04 30.44
C GLN A 36 3.14 1.50 30.62
N PRO A 37 4.12 0.57 30.53
CA PRO A 37 5.53 0.92 30.57
C PRO A 37 5.89 1.96 29.50
N PHE A 38 6.68 2.97 29.87
CA PHE A 38 7.06 4.06 28.96
C PHE A 38 7.61 3.57 27.61
N LEU A 39 8.49 2.56 27.62
CA LEU A 39 9.09 2.03 26.39
C LEU A 39 8.03 1.42 25.46
N GLU A 40 6.98 0.83 26.01
CA GLU A 40 5.90 0.25 25.23
C GLU A 40 5.00 1.34 24.62
N THR A 41 4.65 2.36 25.41
CA THR A 41 3.94 3.55 24.91
C THR A 41 4.75 4.26 23.82
N PHE A 42 6.05 4.43 24.04
CA PHE A 42 6.93 5.06 23.06
C PHE A 42 7.03 4.24 21.77
N ALA A 43 7.11 2.91 21.85
CA ALA A 43 7.06 2.04 20.68
C ALA A 43 5.74 2.20 19.89
N LEU A 44 4.59 2.27 20.58
CA LEU A 44 3.30 2.52 19.93
C LEU A 44 3.23 3.89 19.24
N ILE A 45 3.75 4.93 19.88
CA ILE A 45 3.82 6.27 19.29
C ILE A 45 4.67 6.26 18.01
N LEU A 46 5.83 5.59 18.03
CA LEU A 46 6.66 5.46 16.84
C LEU A 46 5.98 4.64 15.74
N GLN A 47 5.24 3.59 16.11
CA GLN A 47 4.47 2.78 15.16
C GLN A 47 3.42 3.61 14.43
N ASP A 48 2.69 4.51 15.14
CA ASP A 48 1.69 5.39 14.52
C ASP A 48 2.30 6.27 13.40
N GLU A 49 3.52 6.77 13.60
CA GLU A 49 4.23 7.53 12.57
C GLU A 49 4.68 6.66 11.40
N LEU A 50 5.22 5.47 11.67
CA LEU A 50 5.65 4.54 10.63
C LEU A 50 4.46 4.12 9.75
N ASP A 51 3.33 3.78 10.36
CA ASP A 51 2.10 3.38 9.68
C ASP A 51 1.56 4.52 8.81
N ARG A 52 1.59 5.76 9.33
CA ARG A 52 1.16 6.94 8.56
C ARG A 52 2.07 7.21 7.37
N ARG A 53 3.38 7.07 7.53
CA ARG A 53 4.34 7.21 6.42
C ARG A 53 4.14 6.13 5.36
N GLN A 54 4.01 4.88 5.77
CA GLN A 54 3.76 3.77 4.86
C GLN A 54 2.44 3.95 4.09
N SER A 55 1.36 4.30 4.79
CA SER A 55 0.05 4.54 4.18
C SER A 55 0.10 5.66 3.13
N ARG A 56 0.72 6.80 3.46
CA ARG A 56 0.89 7.92 2.51
C ARG A 56 1.76 7.54 1.31
N LEU A 57 2.80 6.72 1.53
CA LEU A 57 3.66 6.25 0.44
C LEU A 57 2.89 5.35 -0.53
N ILE A 58 2.11 4.41 0.01
CA ILE A 58 1.25 3.51 -0.79
C ILE A 58 0.20 4.34 -1.55
N GLU A 59 -0.50 5.26 -0.88
CA GLU A 59 -1.52 6.11 -1.51
C GLU A 59 -0.93 6.95 -2.64
N ARG A 60 0.23 7.57 -2.42
CA ARG A 60 0.94 8.32 -3.46
C ARG A 60 1.33 7.42 -4.64
N ARG A 61 1.85 6.23 -4.38
CA ARG A 61 2.23 5.28 -5.45
C ARG A 61 1.01 4.80 -6.23
N TYR A 62 -0.10 4.54 -5.55
CA TYR A 62 -1.37 4.22 -6.20
C TYR A 62 -1.81 5.34 -7.13
N LYS A 63 -1.84 6.59 -6.66
CA LYS A 63 -2.20 7.76 -7.48
C LYS A 63 -1.30 7.94 -8.71
N LEU A 64 -0.01 7.62 -8.58
CA LEU A 64 0.94 7.67 -9.69
C LEU A 64 0.88 6.45 -10.62
N SER A 65 0.22 5.37 -10.21
CA SER A 65 0.23 4.11 -10.95
C SER A 65 -0.64 4.10 -12.18
N GLY A 66 -1.57 5.06 -12.35
CA GLY A 66 -2.56 5.03 -13.43
C GLY A 66 -3.64 3.96 -13.27
N LEU A 67 -3.66 3.22 -12.15
CA LEU A 67 -4.78 2.34 -11.81
C LEU A 67 -6.00 3.18 -11.42
N GLU A 68 -7.13 2.85 -12.04
CA GLU A 68 -8.43 3.46 -11.71
C GLU A 68 -9.07 2.76 -10.50
N ASP A 69 -8.91 1.44 -10.42
CA ASP A 69 -9.53 0.56 -9.42
C ASP A 69 -8.51 -0.24 -8.62
N LYS A 70 -8.85 -0.55 -7.37
CA LYS A 70 -8.05 -1.38 -6.44
C LYS A 70 -8.43 -2.87 -6.53
N LEU A 71 -8.45 -3.42 -7.74
CA LEU A 71 -8.86 -4.81 -7.96
C LEU A 71 -7.96 -5.80 -7.23
N THR A 72 -8.57 -6.86 -6.72
CA THR A 72 -7.84 -7.97 -6.09
C THR A 72 -8.17 -9.30 -6.76
N LEU A 73 -7.31 -10.31 -6.58
CA LEU A 73 -7.62 -11.68 -7.03
C LEU A 73 -8.75 -12.35 -6.24
N ALA A 74 -9.13 -11.80 -5.08
CA ALA A 74 -10.26 -12.27 -4.29
C ALA A 74 -11.61 -11.93 -4.96
N GLU A 75 -11.66 -10.80 -5.67
CA GLU A 75 -12.84 -10.33 -6.42
C GLU A 75 -12.95 -10.96 -7.82
N PHE A 76 -11.95 -11.74 -8.24
CA PHE A 76 -11.97 -12.40 -9.53
C PHE A 76 -12.99 -13.54 -9.55
N ASP A 77 -13.92 -13.53 -10.51
CA ASP A 77 -14.87 -14.62 -10.72
C ASP A 77 -14.17 -15.83 -11.38
N TRP A 78 -13.64 -16.71 -10.53
CA TRP A 78 -13.03 -17.97 -10.95
C TRP A 78 -14.04 -18.96 -11.55
N GLY A 79 -15.35 -18.76 -11.33
CA GLY A 79 -16.42 -19.60 -11.87
C GLY A 79 -16.75 -19.27 -13.33
N PHE A 80 -16.58 -18.02 -13.75
CA PHE A 80 -16.84 -17.57 -15.12
C PHE A 80 -16.01 -18.32 -16.18
N ASN A 81 -14.72 -18.56 -15.89
CA ASN A 81 -13.85 -19.34 -16.77
C ASN A 81 -12.95 -20.27 -15.95
N PRO A 82 -13.37 -21.53 -15.71
CA PRO A 82 -12.61 -22.48 -14.91
C PRO A 82 -11.28 -22.92 -15.56
N LYS A 83 -11.04 -22.55 -16.83
CA LYS A 83 -9.76 -22.84 -17.52
C LYS A 83 -8.66 -21.84 -17.17
N VAL A 84 -8.97 -20.74 -16.47
CA VAL A 84 -7.93 -19.81 -16.02
C VAL A 84 -7.07 -20.51 -14.96
N PRO A 85 -5.74 -20.56 -15.13
CA PRO A 85 -4.87 -21.28 -14.21
C PRO A 85 -4.71 -20.50 -12.90
N ARG A 86 -5.63 -20.73 -11.96
CA ARG A 86 -5.70 -20.03 -10.67
C ARG A 86 -4.35 -20.01 -9.94
N GLN A 87 -3.67 -21.16 -9.88
CA GLN A 87 -2.38 -21.28 -9.20
C GLN A 87 -1.33 -20.34 -9.82
N THR A 88 -1.25 -20.26 -11.15
CA THR A 88 -0.32 -19.37 -11.86
C THR A 88 -0.64 -17.90 -11.60
N CYS A 89 -1.92 -17.51 -11.56
CA CYS A 89 -2.32 -16.15 -11.22
C CYS A 89 -1.87 -15.76 -9.80
N PHE A 90 -2.05 -16.66 -8.82
CA PHE A 90 -1.57 -16.42 -7.46
C PHE A 90 -0.04 -16.42 -7.36
N GLN A 91 0.66 -17.21 -8.17
CA GLN A 91 2.13 -17.15 -8.27
C GLN A 91 2.59 -15.78 -8.80
N LEU A 92 1.95 -15.24 -9.85
CA LEU A 92 2.25 -13.89 -10.34
C LEU A 92 1.99 -12.82 -9.26
N HIS A 93 0.91 -12.98 -8.48
CA HIS A 93 0.56 -12.08 -7.37
C HIS A 93 1.59 -12.11 -6.22
N THR A 94 2.48 -13.10 -6.15
CA THR A 94 3.61 -13.06 -5.20
C THR A 94 4.70 -12.07 -5.60
N LEU A 95 4.68 -11.55 -6.84
CA LEU A 95 5.65 -10.62 -7.40
C LEU A 95 7.10 -11.11 -7.44
N LYS A 96 7.34 -12.41 -7.22
CA LYS A 96 8.69 -12.99 -7.25
C LYS A 96 9.42 -12.74 -8.56
N PHE A 97 8.69 -12.65 -9.68
CA PHE A 97 9.25 -12.31 -10.99
C PHE A 97 9.91 -10.91 -11.00
N ILE A 98 9.38 -9.94 -10.24
CA ILE A 98 10.00 -8.60 -10.12
C ILE A 98 11.35 -8.71 -9.41
N ALA A 99 11.41 -9.49 -8.32
CA ALA A 99 12.66 -9.70 -7.58
C ALA A 99 13.71 -10.47 -8.40
N ALA A 100 13.25 -11.36 -9.29
CA ALA A 100 14.11 -12.10 -10.21
C ALA A 100 14.56 -11.28 -11.43
N GLY A 101 13.95 -10.10 -11.68
CA GLY A 101 14.21 -9.32 -12.89
C GLY A 101 13.54 -9.90 -14.15
N ASP A 102 12.55 -10.76 -13.98
CA ASP A 102 11.82 -11.43 -15.05
C ASP A 102 10.61 -10.61 -15.53
N ASN A 103 10.04 -11.02 -16.67
CA ASN A 103 8.80 -10.48 -17.20
C ASN A 103 7.65 -11.48 -17.05
N ALA A 104 6.44 -10.97 -16.77
CA ALA A 104 5.21 -11.75 -16.77
C ALA A 104 4.36 -11.42 -18.00
N LEU A 105 3.91 -12.45 -18.73
CA LEU A 105 3.07 -12.29 -19.91
C LEU A 105 1.77 -13.09 -19.74
N ILE A 106 0.63 -12.42 -19.92
CA ILE A 106 -0.70 -13.02 -19.80
C ILE A 106 -1.35 -13.07 -21.20
N ILE A 107 -1.53 -14.27 -21.74
CA ILE A 107 -2.10 -14.50 -23.08
C ILE A 107 -3.41 -15.26 -22.97
N GLY A 108 -4.40 -14.87 -23.76
CA GLY A 108 -5.69 -15.58 -23.82
C GLY A 108 -6.75 -14.80 -24.58
N LYS A 109 -7.86 -15.47 -24.91
CA LYS A 109 -8.98 -14.89 -25.66
C LYS A 109 -9.51 -13.60 -25.00
N PRO A 110 -10.07 -12.65 -25.75
CA PRO A 110 -10.76 -11.49 -25.17
C PRO A 110 -11.81 -11.91 -24.13
N GLY A 111 -12.07 -11.07 -23.11
CA GLY A 111 -13.09 -11.33 -22.08
C GLY A 111 -12.74 -12.39 -21.03
N THR A 112 -11.51 -12.92 -21.00
CA THR A 112 -11.11 -13.99 -20.04
C THR A 112 -10.55 -13.48 -18.70
N GLY A 113 -10.69 -12.18 -18.40
CA GLY A 113 -10.25 -11.61 -17.12
C GLY A 113 -8.77 -11.24 -17.02
N LYS A 114 -8.02 -11.23 -18.14
CA LYS A 114 -6.59 -10.88 -18.16
C LYS A 114 -6.30 -9.49 -17.56
N SER A 115 -7.09 -8.49 -17.93
CA SER A 115 -6.94 -7.12 -17.40
C SER A 115 -7.20 -7.06 -15.91
N HIS A 116 -8.14 -7.84 -15.38
CA HIS A 116 -8.38 -7.96 -13.93
C HIS A 116 -7.14 -8.53 -13.24
N VAL A 117 -6.60 -9.65 -13.73
CA VAL A 117 -5.39 -10.27 -13.16
C VAL A 117 -4.20 -9.30 -13.22
N ALA A 118 -4.01 -8.61 -14.35
CA ALA A 118 -2.94 -7.63 -14.51
C ALA A 118 -3.09 -6.44 -13.53
N LYS A 119 -4.29 -5.86 -13.42
CA LYS A 119 -4.61 -4.78 -12.47
C LYS A 119 -4.42 -5.25 -11.02
N ALA A 120 -4.82 -6.47 -10.68
CA ALA A 120 -4.63 -7.03 -9.34
C ALA A 120 -3.16 -7.25 -8.98
N VAL A 121 -2.35 -7.78 -9.91
CA VAL A 121 -0.90 -7.92 -9.73
C VAL A 121 -0.23 -6.54 -9.61
N ALA A 122 -0.64 -5.57 -10.44
CA ALA A 122 -0.14 -4.20 -10.39
C ALA A 122 -0.48 -3.51 -9.06
N TYR A 123 -1.72 -3.66 -8.57
CA TYR A 123 -2.13 -3.13 -7.28
C TYR A 123 -1.36 -3.78 -6.13
N GLN A 124 -1.15 -5.10 -6.16
CA GLN A 124 -0.31 -5.79 -5.18
C GLN A 124 1.13 -5.26 -5.20
N ALA A 125 1.69 -4.93 -6.37
CA ALA A 125 3.00 -4.31 -6.47
C ALA A 125 3.04 -2.91 -5.83
N VAL A 126 1.97 -2.12 -5.97
CA VAL A 126 1.84 -0.84 -5.25
C VAL A 126 1.83 -1.05 -3.73
N LEU A 127 1.09 -2.05 -3.23
CA LEU A 127 1.03 -2.38 -1.80
C LEU A 127 2.39 -2.83 -1.23
N GLN A 128 3.17 -3.58 -2.02
CA GLN A 128 4.55 -3.98 -1.68
C GLN A 128 5.56 -2.84 -1.88
N GLY A 129 5.10 -1.65 -2.26
CA GLY A 129 5.94 -0.47 -2.37
C GLY A 129 6.78 -0.41 -3.65
N HIS A 130 6.39 -1.11 -4.70
CA HIS A 130 6.98 -0.89 -6.02
C HIS A 130 6.44 0.40 -6.65
N LYS A 131 7.24 1.03 -7.50
CA LYS A 131 6.74 2.02 -8.45
C LYS A 131 6.11 1.26 -9.60
N VAL A 132 4.86 1.57 -9.90
CA VAL A 132 4.06 0.88 -10.91
C VAL A 132 3.53 1.92 -11.88
N GLN A 133 3.35 1.54 -13.13
CA GLN A 133 2.60 2.29 -14.12
C GLN A 133 1.75 1.29 -14.91
N TYR A 134 0.44 1.48 -14.91
CA TYR A 134 -0.54 0.76 -15.71
C TYR A 134 -0.94 1.66 -16.87
N LEU A 135 -0.89 1.12 -18.08
CA LEU A 135 -1.20 1.82 -19.32
C LEU A 135 -2.05 0.91 -20.19
N GLU A 136 -3.09 1.47 -20.79
CA GLU A 136 -3.80 0.80 -21.88
C GLU A 136 -3.07 1.10 -23.19
N THR A 137 -3.15 0.17 -24.13
CA THR A 137 -2.41 0.28 -25.39
C THR A 137 -2.75 1.56 -26.15
N ASP A 138 -4.02 1.96 -26.15
CA ASP A 138 -4.49 3.17 -26.83
C ASP A 138 -3.92 4.45 -26.20
N ASP A 139 -3.79 4.49 -24.86
CA ASP A 139 -3.21 5.63 -24.15
C ASP A 139 -1.70 5.71 -24.33
N PHE A 140 -1.03 4.56 -24.38
CA PHE A 140 0.42 4.50 -24.61
C PHE A 140 0.84 5.14 -25.93
N PHE A 141 0.08 4.89 -27.01
CA PHE A 141 0.39 5.43 -28.34
C PHE A 141 -0.07 6.89 -28.53
N ARG A 142 -1.04 7.39 -27.75
CA ARG A 142 -1.46 8.81 -27.80
C ARG A 142 -0.52 9.75 -27.06
N GLY A 143 0.26 9.23 -26.11
CA GLY A 143 1.26 9.98 -25.36
C GLY A 143 2.66 10.01 -25.99
N CYS A 144 2.86 9.34 -27.14
CA CYS A 144 4.07 9.40 -27.95
C CYS A 144 3.96 10.44 -29.07
#